data_AF-A0A1Q7BZR0-F1
#
_entry.id   AF-A0A1Q7BZR0-F1
#
_cell.length_a   1.000
_cell.length_b   1.000
_cell.length_c   1.000
_cell.angle_alpha   90.00
_cell.angle_beta   90.00
_cell.angle_gamma   90.00
#
_symmetry.space_group_name_H-M   'P 1'
#
loop_
_entity.id
_entity.type
_entity.pdbx_description
1 polymer ?
#
loop_
_entity_poly.entity_id
_entity_poly.type
_entity_poly.pdbx_seq_one_letter_code
_entity_poly.pdbx_strand_id
1 'polypeptide(L)'
;MSDGYYEVDSAGVEVTDGHGDGAYGYEAVDNQGNGYYEDGAYDSHGNAYHEAGGYDSNGNSVYEVDGTDESGNSVHGVQVTDAYGDSYTEVDAVDANGNAVVYQEYDEVG
;
A
#
# COMPACT_ATOMS: atom_id res chain seq x y z
N MET A 1 4.94 34.35 15.85
CA MET A 1 5.12 32.88 15.89
C MET A 1 3.83 32.34 15.31
N SER A 2 3.83 31.91 14.05
CA SER A 2 2.67 31.23 13.47
C SER A 2 2.72 29.80 14.00
N ASP A 3 1.76 29.43 14.84
CA ASP A 3 1.57 28.04 15.22
C ASP A 3 1.25 27.25 13.94
N GLY A 4 2.22 26.48 13.47
CA GLY A 4 2.12 25.67 12.26
C GLY A 4 1.25 24.45 12.52
N TYR A 5 -0.05 24.66 12.58
CA TYR A 5 -1.01 23.55 12.57
C TYR A 5 -1.07 23.02 11.14
N TYR A 6 -0.60 21.79 10.97
CA TYR A 6 -0.84 20.99 9.78
C TYR A 6 -2.30 20.56 9.83
N GLU A 7 -3.10 20.97 8.85
CA GLU A 7 -4.47 20.49 8.70
C GLU A 7 -4.41 19.20 7.90
N VAL A 8 -4.92 18.12 8.49
CA VAL A 8 -5.03 16.81 7.85
C VAL A 8 -6.51 16.50 7.72
N ASP A 9 -6.96 16.35 6.50
CA ASP A 9 -8.28 15.80 6.20
C ASP A 9 -8.12 14.28 6.06
N SER A 10 -8.81 13.52 6.91
CA SER A 10 -8.82 12.07 6.82
C SER A 10 -10.23 11.49 6.83
N ALA A 11 -10.41 10.42 6.07
CA ALA A 11 -11.64 9.65 6.02
C ALA A 11 -11.31 8.16 6.05
N GLY A 12 -12.24 7.39 6.58
CA GLY A 12 -12.07 5.96 6.75
C GLY A 12 -13.40 5.24 6.75
N VAL A 13 -13.42 4.05 6.17
CA VAL A 13 -14.55 3.13 6.24
C VAL A 13 -14.03 1.73 6.54
N GLU A 14 -14.75 1.02 7.38
CA GLU A 14 -14.57 -0.41 7.58
C GLU A 14 -15.95 -1.06 7.52
N VAL A 15 -16.05 -2.14 6.75
CA VAL A 15 -17.24 -2.98 6.65
C VAL A 15 -16.86 -4.40 7.00
N THR A 16 -17.70 -5.04 7.81
CA THR A 16 -17.60 -6.48 8.10
C THR A 16 -18.99 -7.08 8.00
N ASP A 17 -19.06 -8.32 7.51
CA ASP A 17 -20.30 -9.09 7.47
C ASP A 17 -20.59 -9.81 8.81
N GLY A 18 -19.67 -9.73 9.78
CA GLY A 18 -19.75 -10.41 11.08
C GLY A 18 -19.48 -11.92 11.02
N HIS A 19 -19.07 -12.44 9.87
CA HIS A 19 -18.76 -13.84 9.62
C HIS A 19 -17.31 -14.10 9.21
N GLY A 20 -16.46 -13.08 9.31
CA GLY A 20 -15.03 -13.17 9.03
C GLY A 20 -14.64 -12.56 7.69
N ASP A 21 -15.60 -12.00 6.94
CA ASP A 21 -15.33 -11.25 5.73
C ASP A 21 -15.41 -9.75 6.03
N GLY A 22 -14.52 -8.97 5.44
CA GLY A 22 -14.48 -7.53 5.62
C GLY A 22 -13.61 -6.80 4.62
N ALA A 23 -13.80 -5.49 4.58
CA ALA A 23 -12.99 -4.58 3.79
C ALA A 23 -12.87 -3.24 4.49
N TYR A 24 -11.78 -2.54 4.25
CA TYR A 24 -11.54 -1.21 4.78
C TYR A 24 -10.89 -0.32 3.73
N GLY A 25 -10.98 0.98 3.96
CA GLY A 25 -10.29 1.99 3.16
C GLY A 25 -10.12 3.25 3.98
N TYR A 26 -8.92 3.79 3.99
CA TYR A 26 -8.55 5.02 4.67
C TYR A 26 -7.81 5.93 3.70
N GLU A 27 -8.07 7.23 3.81
CA GLU A 27 -7.35 8.26 3.10
C GLU A 27 -7.00 9.40 4.06
N ALA A 28 -5.84 10.00 3.85
CA ALA A 28 -5.41 11.19 4.55
C ALA A 28 -4.67 12.11 3.59
N VAL A 29 -5.03 13.39 3.58
CA VAL A 29 -4.33 14.42 2.82
C VAL A 29 -4.05 15.61 3.72
N ASP A 30 -2.85 16.17 3.63
CA ASP A 30 -2.51 17.39 4.34
C ASP A 30 -2.59 18.62 3.43
N ASN A 31 -2.57 19.80 4.06
CA ASN A 31 -2.60 21.08 3.34
C ASN A 31 -1.27 21.45 2.66
N GLN A 32 -0.24 20.60 2.71
CA GLN A 32 1.03 20.75 2.00
C GLN A 32 1.05 19.95 0.69
N GLY A 33 0.02 19.15 0.43
CA GLY A 33 -0.07 18.31 -0.76
C GLY A 33 0.61 16.95 -0.59
N ASN A 34 0.84 16.51 0.65
CA ASN A 34 1.15 15.11 0.92
C ASN A 34 -0.16 14.32 1.07
N GLY A 35 -0.16 13.08 0.60
CA GLY A 35 -1.31 12.19 0.70
C GLY A 35 -0.89 10.77 1.02
N TYR A 36 -1.80 10.05 1.68
CA TYR A 36 -1.69 8.64 1.98
C TYR A 36 -3.06 7.99 1.78
N TYR A 37 -3.07 6.78 1.25
CA TYR A 37 -4.24 5.92 1.21
C TYR A 37 -3.83 4.50 1.57
N GLU A 38 -4.77 3.77 2.15
CA GLU A 38 -4.66 2.32 2.35
C GLU A 38 -6.05 1.72 2.21
N ASP A 39 -6.12 0.54 1.61
CA ASP A 39 -7.32 -0.26 1.56
C ASP A 39 -6.98 -1.73 1.59
N GLY A 40 -7.97 -2.52 1.94
CA GLY A 40 -7.77 -3.94 2.07
C GLY A 40 -9.07 -4.70 2.22
N ALA A 41 -8.97 -5.99 2.03
CA ALA A 41 -10.05 -6.92 2.23
C ALA A 41 -9.51 -8.22 2.82
N TYR A 42 -10.35 -8.89 3.60
CA TYR A 42 -10.06 -10.19 4.16
C TYR A 42 -11.30 -11.05 4.13
N ASP A 43 -11.11 -12.36 4.07
CA ASP A 43 -12.20 -13.32 4.17
C ASP A 43 -11.99 -14.34 5.27
N SER A 44 -13.08 -15.03 5.59
CA SER A 44 -13.16 -16.09 6.59
C SER A 44 -12.34 -17.33 6.25
N HIS A 45 -11.85 -17.46 5.02
CA HIS A 45 -10.97 -18.54 4.58
C HIS A 45 -9.49 -18.19 4.76
N GLY A 46 -9.18 -16.98 5.24
CA GLY A 46 -7.82 -16.53 5.46
C GLY A 46 -7.15 -15.93 4.23
N ASN A 47 -7.92 -15.64 3.16
CA ASN A 47 -7.41 -14.79 2.10
C ASN A 47 -7.40 -13.33 2.59
N ALA A 48 -6.34 -12.60 2.26
CA ALA A 48 -6.21 -11.20 2.57
C ALA A 48 -5.54 -10.44 1.41
N TYR A 49 -5.98 -9.21 1.21
CA TYR A 49 -5.39 -8.25 0.30
C TYR A 49 -5.26 -6.92 1.04
N HIS A 50 -4.13 -6.25 0.82
CA HIS A 50 -3.87 -4.92 1.33
C HIS A 50 -3.09 -4.15 0.27
N GLU A 51 -3.47 -2.91 0.02
CA GLU A 51 -2.66 -1.97 -0.74
C GLU A 51 -2.56 -0.67 0.03
N ALA A 52 -1.41 -0.02 -0.07
CA ALA A 52 -1.18 1.28 0.50
C ALA A 52 -0.33 2.11 -0.45
N GLY A 53 -0.54 3.41 -0.44
CA GLY A 53 0.28 4.31 -1.23
C GLY A 53 0.32 5.69 -0.63
N GLY A 54 1.33 6.43 -1.03
CA GLY A 54 1.49 7.81 -0.62
C GLY A 54 2.24 8.62 -1.65
N TYR A 55 2.03 9.92 -1.58
CA TYR A 55 2.77 10.88 -2.37
C TYR A 55 3.15 12.08 -1.50
N ASP A 56 4.31 12.67 -1.78
CA ASP A 56 4.75 13.88 -1.14
C ASP A 56 4.53 15.11 -2.03
N SER A 57 4.63 16.29 -1.43
CA SER A 57 4.50 17.57 -2.12
C SER A 57 5.59 17.82 -3.18
N ASN A 58 6.65 17.02 -3.19
CA ASN A 58 7.75 17.13 -4.16
C ASN A 58 7.51 16.25 -5.39
N GLY A 59 6.45 15.44 -5.40
CA GLY A 59 6.12 14.54 -6.51
C GLY A 59 6.75 13.15 -6.40
N ASN A 60 7.31 12.79 -5.25
CA ASN A 60 7.72 11.40 -4.98
C ASN A 60 6.49 10.59 -4.57
N SER A 61 6.45 9.31 -4.92
CA SER A 61 5.39 8.38 -4.51
C SER A 61 5.92 7.01 -4.12
N VAL A 62 5.17 6.34 -3.25
CA VAL A 62 5.33 4.94 -2.90
C VAL A 62 3.99 4.23 -3.07
N TYR A 63 4.02 2.99 -3.53
CA TYR A 63 2.89 2.10 -3.57
C TYR A 63 3.33 0.71 -3.13
N GLU A 64 2.58 0.11 -2.22
CA GLU A 64 2.83 -1.19 -1.61
C GLU A 64 1.57 -2.04 -1.74
N VAL A 65 1.75 -3.34 -1.99
CA VAL A 65 0.67 -4.31 -2.06
C VAL A 65 1.08 -5.60 -1.37
N ASP A 66 0.18 -6.16 -0.58
CA ASP A 66 0.29 -7.45 0.06
C ASP A 66 -0.92 -8.32 -0.31
N GLY A 67 -0.66 -9.60 -0.54
CA GLY A 67 -1.68 -10.61 -0.72
C GLY A 67 -1.30 -11.88 0.02
N THR A 68 -2.27 -12.53 0.64
CA THR A 68 -2.12 -13.88 1.19
C THR A 68 -3.34 -14.70 0.80
N ASP A 69 -3.14 -15.95 0.39
CA ASP A 69 -4.22 -16.88 0.12
C ASP A 69 -4.46 -17.86 1.29
N GLU A 70 -5.60 -18.56 1.27
CA GLU A 70 -5.97 -19.59 2.26
C GLU A 70 -4.90 -20.69 2.40
N SER A 71 -4.11 -20.94 1.36
CA SER A 71 -3.05 -21.95 1.40
C SER A 71 -1.80 -21.47 2.11
N GLY A 72 -1.70 -20.18 2.44
CA GLY A 72 -0.54 -19.55 3.06
C GLY A 72 0.53 -19.13 2.06
N ASN A 73 0.20 -19.02 0.77
CA ASN A 73 1.06 -18.34 -0.19
C ASN A 73 0.88 -16.83 -0.02
N SER A 74 1.97 -16.07 -0.05
CA SER A 74 1.96 -14.62 0.08
C SER A 74 2.74 -13.95 -1.03
N VAL A 75 2.29 -12.76 -1.42
CA VAL A 75 3.01 -11.85 -2.31
C VAL A 75 3.09 -10.49 -1.62
N HIS A 76 4.25 -9.86 -1.69
CA HIS A 76 4.48 -8.47 -1.31
C HIS A 76 5.11 -7.75 -2.50
N GLY A 77 4.66 -6.54 -2.80
CA GLY A 77 5.22 -5.73 -3.86
C GLY A 77 5.32 -4.28 -3.42
N VAL A 78 6.43 -3.62 -3.78
CA VAL A 78 6.64 -2.19 -3.56
C VAL A 78 7.12 -1.54 -4.84
N GLN A 79 6.60 -0.36 -5.13
CA GLN A 79 7.12 0.54 -6.14
C GLN A 79 7.36 1.91 -5.51
N VAL A 80 8.56 2.44 -5.72
CA VAL A 80 8.93 3.81 -5.37
C VAL A 80 9.20 4.55 -6.66
N THR A 81 8.60 5.73 -6.81
CA THR A 81 8.82 6.62 -7.94
C THR A 81 9.25 7.98 -7.43
N ASP A 82 10.31 8.53 -7.99
CA ASP A 82 10.75 9.87 -7.63
C ASP A 82 10.07 10.95 -8.49
N ALA A 83 10.30 12.21 -8.13
CA ALA A 83 9.76 13.37 -8.82
C ALA A 83 10.22 13.52 -10.29
N TYR A 84 11.26 12.78 -10.72
CA TYR A 84 11.78 12.78 -12.08
C TYR A 84 11.20 11.64 -12.93
N GLY A 85 10.45 10.73 -12.30
CA GLY A 85 9.84 9.58 -12.93
C GLY A 85 10.71 8.32 -12.91
N ASP A 86 11.89 8.38 -12.27
CA ASP A 86 12.71 7.20 -12.06
C ASP A 86 12.02 6.31 -11.02
N SER A 87 12.01 5.00 -11.23
CA SER A 87 11.28 4.08 -10.40
C SER A 87 12.06 2.83 -10.04
N TYR A 88 11.81 2.32 -8.83
CA TYR A 88 12.28 1.04 -8.35
C TYR A 88 11.07 0.20 -8.00
N THR A 89 11.05 -1.05 -8.49
CA THR A 89 9.99 -2.02 -8.18
C THR A 89 10.63 -3.27 -7.59
N GLU A 90 10.08 -3.78 -6.48
CA GLU A 90 10.45 -5.03 -5.87
C GLU A 90 9.20 -5.86 -5.60
N VAL A 91 9.25 -7.16 -5.91
CA VAL A 91 8.18 -8.11 -5.65
C VAL A 91 8.75 -9.38 -5.06
N ASP A 92 8.27 -9.75 -3.89
CA ASP A 92 8.59 -10.99 -3.19
C ASP A 92 7.36 -11.89 -3.16
N ALA A 93 7.54 -13.17 -3.47
CA ALA A 93 6.50 -14.17 -3.31
C ALA A 93 7.04 -15.34 -2.48
N VAL A 94 6.27 -15.78 -1.49
CA VAL A 94 6.58 -16.94 -0.64
C VAL A 94 5.45 -17.94 -0.75
N ASP A 95 5.75 -19.18 -1.12
CA ASP A 95 4.75 -20.25 -1.11
C ASP A 95 4.55 -20.83 0.30
N ALA A 96 3.49 -21.62 0.46
CA ALA A 96 3.15 -22.29 1.72
C ALA A 96 4.24 -23.23 2.27
N ASN A 97 5.21 -23.64 1.43
CA ASN A 97 6.35 -24.47 1.83
C ASN A 97 7.57 -23.63 2.24
N GLY A 98 7.48 -22.30 2.17
CA GLY A 98 8.54 -21.36 2.45
C GLY A 98 9.51 -21.14 1.28
N ASN A 99 9.16 -21.54 0.05
CA ASN A 99 9.97 -21.22 -1.12
C ASN A 99 9.73 -19.76 -1.52
N ALA A 100 10.81 -19.01 -1.70
CA ALA A 100 10.74 -17.59 -2.04
C ALA A 100 11.24 -17.31 -3.47
N VAL A 101 10.58 -16.37 -4.14
CA VAL A 101 11.00 -15.77 -5.41
C VAL A 101 10.99 -14.25 -5.24
N VAL A 102 12.02 -13.59 -5.75
CA VAL A 102 12.19 -12.14 -5.69
C VAL A 102 12.40 -11.59 -7.09
N TYR A 103 11.70 -10.52 -7.42
CA TYR A 103 11.86 -9.72 -8.64
C TYR A 103 12.25 -8.30 -8.24
N GLN A 104 13.24 -7.73 -8.93
CA GLN A 104 13.65 -6.34 -8.74
C GLN A 104 13.89 -5.71 -10.11
N GLU A 105 13.38 -4.50 -10.29
CA GLU A 105 13.55 -3.72 -11.51
C GLU A 105 13.78 -2.25 -11.14
N TYR A 106 14.60 -1.60 -11.96
CA TYR A 106 14.86 -0.18 -11.86
C TYR A 106 14.77 0.42 -13.25
N ASP A 107 13.88 1.40 -13.39
CA ASP A 107 13.57 2.09 -14.64
C ASP A 107 13.88 3.58 -14.51
N GLU A 108 14.68 4.12 -15.43
CA GLU A 108 15.01 5.54 -15.52
C GLU A 108 14.34 6.18 -16.73
N VAL A 109 13.88 7.43 -16.59
CA VAL A 109 13.35 8.22 -17.71
C VAL A 109 14.53 8.95 -18.39
N GLY A 110 14.93 8.46 -19.56
CA GLY A 110 16.06 9.00 -20.36
C GLY A 110 15.81 10.30 -21.12
#